data_AF-A0A9X7NI07-F1
#
_entry.id   AF-A0A9X7NI07-F1
#
_cell.length_a   1.000
_cell.length_b   1.000
_cell.length_c   1.000
_cell.angle_alpha   90.00
_cell.angle_beta   90.00
_cell.angle_gamma   90.00
#
_symmetry.space_group_name_H-M   'P 1'
#
loop_
_entity.id
_entity.type
_entity.pdbx_description
1 polymer ?
#
loop_
_entity_poly.entity_id
_entity_poly.type
_entity_poly.pdbx_seq_one_letter_code
_entity_poly.pdbx_strand_id
1 'polypeptide(L)'
;MFRKTIFTAVAAAALATTTFAPAAFAGGYGKSNHKGYQHQWAFGARDAVVTRHIDWCFGRYNSYRVSDNTFQSGQGSRLQCSSPFISR
;
A
#
# COMPACT_ATOMS: atom_id res chain seq x y z
N MET A 1 -26.35 20.41 59.37
CA MET A 1 -27.78 20.35 59.01
C MET A 1 -27.90 19.85 57.57
N PHE A 2 -27.90 18.52 57.39
CA PHE A 2 -28.00 17.85 56.09
C PHE A 2 -29.47 17.74 55.68
N ARG A 3 -29.91 18.58 54.75
CA ARG A 3 -31.28 18.53 54.24
C ARG A 3 -31.32 17.65 53.00
N LYS A 4 -31.87 16.45 53.22
CA LYS A 4 -32.28 15.44 52.24
C LYS A 4 -33.09 16.07 51.10
N THR A 5 -32.60 15.95 49.87
CA THR A 5 -33.36 16.08 48.62
C THR A 5 -33.22 14.74 47.89
N ILE A 6 -33.97 13.72 48.33
CA ILE A 6 -35.12 13.17 47.62
C ILE A 6 -34.80 12.92 46.13
N PHE A 7 -34.34 11.70 45.88
CA PHE A 7 -34.18 11.09 44.58
C PHE A 7 -35.56 10.95 43.90
N THR A 8 -35.83 11.77 42.89
CA THR A 8 -37.04 11.65 42.07
C THR A 8 -36.74 10.97 40.74
N ALA A 9 -37.39 9.81 40.60
CA ALA A 9 -37.97 9.22 39.40
C ALA A 9 -37.04 8.75 38.26
N VAL A 10 -36.88 7.43 38.24
CA VAL A 10 -36.54 6.60 37.08
C VAL A 10 -37.69 6.60 36.05
N ALA A 11 -37.32 6.30 34.81
CA ALA A 11 -38.12 5.84 33.67
C ALA A 11 -38.71 6.91 32.74
N ALA A 12 -37.89 7.36 31.79
CA ALA A 12 -38.36 7.54 30.42
C ALA A 12 -37.74 6.42 29.57
N ALA A 13 -38.58 5.50 29.10
CA ALA A 13 -38.18 4.42 28.20
C ALA A 13 -37.58 5.03 26.92
N ALA A 14 -36.27 4.83 26.71
CA ALA A 14 -35.65 5.12 25.44
C ALA A 14 -36.22 4.12 24.42
N LEU A 15 -37.15 4.60 23.59
CA LEU A 15 -37.66 3.85 22.44
C LEU A 15 -36.45 3.45 21.59
N ALA A 16 -36.16 2.15 21.58
CA ALA A 16 -35.11 1.56 20.78
C ALA A 16 -35.43 1.79 19.30
N THR A 17 -34.88 2.87 18.74
CA THR A 17 -34.84 3.04 17.29
C THR A 17 -33.91 1.96 16.76
N THR A 18 -34.51 0.99 16.08
CA THR A 18 -33.81 -0.12 15.42
C THR A 18 -32.74 0.46 14.51
N THR A 19 -31.48 0.31 14.91
CA THR A 19 -30.33 0.68 14.10
C THR A 19 -30.24 -0.27 12.90
N PHE A 20 -30.85 0.11 11.78
CA PHE A 20 -30.53 -0.49 10.49
C PHE A 20 -29.19 0.10 10.01
N ALA A 21 -28.09 -0.39 10.58
CA ALA A 21 -26.77 -0.12 10.03
C ALA A 21 -26.59 -1.03 8.80
N PRO A 22 -26.30 -0.50 7.60
CA PRO A 22 -25.99 -1.33 6.46
C PRO A 22 -24.64 -1.99 6.74
N ALA A 23 -24.63 -3.33 6.84
CA ALA A 23 -23.39 -4.08 6.75
C ALA A 23 -22.88 -3.97 5.32
N ALA A 24 -22.17 -2.87 5.03
CA ALA A 24 -21.35 -2.79 3.84
C ALA A 24 -20.25 -3.84 4.00
N PHE A 25 -20.37 -4.95 3.29
CA PHE A 25 -19.28 -5.91 3.14
C PHE A 25 -18.20 -5.23 2.30
N ALA A 26 -17.36 -4.45 2.98
CA ALA A 26 -16.15 -3.90 2.40
C ALA A 26 -15.23 -5.08 2.04
N GLY A 27 -15.26 -5.50 0.78
CA GLY A 27 -14.30 -6.42 0.21
C GLY A 27 -12.91 -5.78 0.25
N GLY A 28 -12.19 -5.98 1.34
CA GLY A 28 -10.80 -5.62 1.46
C GLY A 28 -9.95 -6.56 0.62
N TYR A 29 -9.53 -6.14 -0.57
CA TYR A 29 -8.47 -6.82 -1.31
C TYR A 29 -7.17 -6.67 -0.50
N GLY A 30 -6.59 -7.81 -0.13
CA GLY A 30 -5.45 -7.90 0.76
C GLY A 30 -4.26 -7.05 0.31
N LYS A 31 -3.66 -6.36 1.29
CA LYS A 31 -2.41 -5.62 1.08
C LYS A 31 -1.28 -6.62 0.84
N SER A 32 -0.66 -6.52 -0.32
CA SER A 32 0.56 -7.25 -0.63
C SER A 32 1.72 -6.63 0.18
N ASN A 33 2.39 -7.43 0.99
CA ASN A 33 3.54 -7.01 1.79
C ASN A 33 4.82 -7.15 0.96
N HIS A 34 5.12 -6.15 0.14
CA HIS A 34 6.40 -6.09 -0.58
C HIS A 34 7.49 -5.66 0.40
N LYS A 35 8.05 -6.61 1.17
CA LYS A 35 9.34 -6.40 1.82
C LYS A 35 10.42 -6.49 0.75
N GLY A 36 10.67 -5.42 0.02
CA GLY A 36 11.78 -5.44 -0.94
C GLY A 36 11.81 -4.25 -1.85
N TYR A 37 12.88 -3.46 -1.72
CA TYR A 37 13.35 -2.49 -2.70
C TYR A 37 12.41 -1.30 -2.95
N GLN A 38 12.42 -0.35 -2.02
CA GLN A 38 12.05 1.03 -2.34
C GLN A 38 13.06 1.55 -3.38
N HIS A 39 12.63 1.73 -4.61
CA HIS A 39 13.49 2.17 -5.71
C HIS A 39 13.06 3.58 -6.11
N GLN A 40 14.00 4.53 -6.03
CA GLN A 40 13.71 5.96 -6.22
C GLN A 40 13.18 6.27 -7.64
N TRP A 41 13.40 5.40 -8.62
CA TRP A 41 13.03 5.63 -10.02
C TRP A 41 11.63 5.17 -10.43
N ALA A 42 10.85 4.47 -9.59
CA ALA A 42 9.49 4.03 -9.96
C ALA A 42 8.40 4.55 -9.02
N PHE A 43 8.16 5.86 -9.16
CA PHE A 43 7.01 6.54 -8.60
C PHE A 43 5.69 5.97 -9.16
N GLY A 44 4.93 5.28 -8.32
CA GLY A 44 3.57 4.82 -8.63
C GLY A 44 3.46 3.49 -9.39
N ALA A 45 4.56 2.79 -9.64
CA ALA A 45 4.52 1.44 -10.19
C ALA A 45 4.11 0.41 -9.11
N ARG A 46 3.31 -0.59 -9.50
CA ARG A 46 2.98 -1.72 -8.62
C ARG A 46 4.29 -2.44 -8.28
N ASP A 47 4.58 -2.69 -7.01
CA ASP A 47 5.85 -3.29 -6.59
C ASP A 47 6.17 -4.61 -7.34
N ALA A 48 5.14 -5.43 -7.63
CA ALA A 48 5.29 -6.65 -8.42
C ALA A 48 5.78 -6.41 -9.87
N VAL A 49 5.41 -5.29 -10.50
CA VAL A 49 5.89 -4.91 -11.83
C VAL A 49 7.37 -4.54 -11.76
N VAL A 50 7.76 -3.82 -10.71
CA VAL A 50 9.14 -3.37 -10.53
C VAL A 50 10.07 -4.53 -10.15
N THR A 51 9.62 -5.46 -9.31
CA THR A 51 10.38 -6.69 -9.04
C THR A 51 10.64 -7.45 -10.33
N ARG A 52 9.63 -7.63 -11.19
CA ARG A 52 9.80 -8.30 -12.50
C ARG A 52 10.73 -7.53 -13.45
N HIS A 53 10.68 -6.20 -13.41
CA HIS A 53 11.62 -5.35 -14.14
C HIS A 53 13.06 -5.61 -13.69
N ILE A 54 13.29 -5.59 -12.38
CA ILE A 54 14.60 -5.77 -11.76
C ILE A 54 15.17 -7.16 -12.11
N ASP A 55 14.40 -8.23 -11.92
CA ASP A 55 14.81 -9.60 -12.22
C ASP A 55 15.21 -9.77 -13.70
N TRP A 56 14.45 -9.14 -14.60
CA TRP A 56 14.75 -9.17 -16.03
C TRP A 56 16.03 -8.40 -16.37
N CYS A 57 16.25 -7.23 -15.77
CA CYS A 57 17.47 -6.45 -15.98
C CYS A 57 18.71 -7.19 -15.43
N PHE A 58 18.61 -7.82 -14.26
CA PHE A 58 19.68 -8.65 -13.70
C PHE A 58 20.03 -9.85 -14.59
N GLY A 59 19.03 -10.52 -15.18
CA GLY A 59 19.28 -11.64 -16.09
C GLY A 59 19.93 -11.24 -17.42
N ARG A 60 19.88 -9.95 -17.79
CA ARG A 60 20.41 -9.46 -19.08
C ARG A 60 21.71 -8.69 -18.96
N TYR A 61 21.91 -7.97 -17.87
CA TYR A 61 23.07 -7.10 -17.67
C TYR A 61 23.72 -7.38 -16.30
N ASN A 62 24.92 -7.97 -16.33
CA ASN A 62 25.69 -8.25 -15.11
C ASN A 62 26.07 -6.96 -14.33
N SER A 63 26.10 -5.80 -14.99
CA SER A 63 26.47 -4.51 -14.42
C SER A 63 25.28 -3.63 -14.01
N TYR A 64 24.08 -4.23 -13.95
CA TYR A 64 22.85 -3.53 -13.58
C TYR A 64 22.86 -3.05 -12.12
N ARG A 65 22.37 -1.83 -11.91
CA ARG A 65 22.17 -1.23 -10.59
C ARG A 65 20.70 -0.88 -10.39
N VAL A 66 20.14 -1.39 -9.30
CA VAL A 66 18.74 -1.19 -8.89
C VAL A 66 18.48 0.23 -8.38
N SER A 67 19.49 0.91 -7.82
CA SER A 67 19.34 2.25 -7.24
C SER A 67 18.84 3.30 -8.23
N ASP A 68 19.35 3.25 -9.45
CA ASP A 68 19.23 4.28 -10.48
C ASP A 68 18.74 3.70 -11.82
N ASN A 69 18.37 2.42 -11.83
CA ASN A 69 17.91 1.68 -13.00
C ASN A 69 18.89 1.73 -14.19
N THR A 70 20.20 1.68 -13.93
CA THR A 70 21.19 1.76 -15.01
C THR A 70 22.07 0.53 -15.09
N PHE A 71 22.56 0.23 -16.30
CA PHE A 71 23.59 -0.78 -16.55
C PHE A 71 24.74 -0.17 -17.37
N GLN A 72 25.93 -0.77 -17.30
CA GLN A 72 27.04 -0.36 -18.18
C GLN A 72 26.86 -0.98 -19.56
N SER A 73 26.85 -0.13 -20.59
CA SER A 73 26.96 -0.59 -21.97
C SER A 73 28.41 -0.98 -22.28
N GLY A 74 28.64 -1.77 -23.33
CA GLY A 74 29.99 -2.13 -23.77
C GLY A 74 30.86 -0.94 -24.21
N GLN A 75 30.27 0.25 -24.35
CA GLN A 75 30.96 1.50 -24.71
C GLN A 75 31.29 2.36 -23.47
N GLY A 76 31.07 1.84 -22.25
CA GLY A 76 31.40 2.51 -20.98
C GLY A 76 30.31 3.43 -20.42
N SER A 77 29.34 3.85 -21.24
CA SER A 77 28.21 4.68 -20.80
C SER A 77 27.22 3.89 -19.94
N ARG A 78 26.64 4.56 -18.93
CA ARG A 78 25.51 4.00 -18.17
C ARG A 78 24.20 4.31 -18.89
N LEU A 79 23.43 3.29 -19.21
CA LEU A 79 22.13 3.40 -19.88
C LEU A 79 21.01 2.96 -18.95
N GLN A 80 19.85 3.59 -19.07
CA GLN A 80 18.64 3.18 -18.36
C GLN A 80 18.16 1.81 -18.86
N CYS A 81 17.82 0.90 -17.95
CA CYS A 81 17.22 -0.37 -18.33
C CYS A 81 15.74 -0.16 -18.64
N SER A 82 15.29 -0.65 -19.80
CA SER A 82 13.88 -0.67 -20.16
C SER A 82 13.42 -2.12 -20.29
N SER A 83 12.63 -2.56 -19.32
CA SER A 83 12.01 -3.89 -19.34
C SER A 83 10.60 -3.81 -19.96
N PRO A 84 10.10 -4.88 -20.59
CA PRO A 84 8.73 -4.95 -21.10
C PRO A 84 7.63 -4.89 -20.02
N PHE A 85 7.97 -4.92 -18.74
CA PHE A 85 7.00 -4.83 -17.64
C PHE A 85 6.59 -3.39 -17.31
N ILE A 86 7.46 -2.41 -17.58
CA ILE A 86 7.25 -1.02 -17.13
C ILE A 86 6.83 -0.06 -18.25
N SER A 87 7.00 -0.43 -19.52
CA SER A 87 6.54 0.34 -20.69
C SER A 87 5.18 -0.11 -21.23
N ARG A 88 4.28 -0.60 -20.38
CA ARG A 88 2.92 -1.03 -20.77
C ARG A 88 1.88 0.04 -20.52
#